data_AF-A0A848B9A2-F1
#
_entry.id   AF-A0A848B9A2-F1
#
_cell.length_a   1.000
_cell.length_b   1.000
_cell.length_c   1.000
_cell.angle_alpha   90.00
_cell.angle_beta   90.00
_cell.angle_gamma   90.00
#
_symmetry.space_group_name_H-M   'P 1'
#
loop_
_entity.id
_entity.type
_entity.pdbx_description
1 polymer ?
#
loop_
_entity_poly.entity_id
_entity_poly.type
_entity_poly.pdbx_seq_one_letter_code
_entity_poly.pdbx_strand_id
1 'polypeptide(L)'
;MNRNLFNTDEIVRKSGSHLTLAERGMIQALHKEGMSLRGIAKNVGCTHTTVYYELKRGTPPHKSNRGRITGYTAKRGQEAYTANRKRSKRPCKLDRDDCKPFIQWMCERIRKERWSINEHKKTRR
;
A
#
# COMPACT_ATOMS: atom_id res chain seq x y z
N MET A 1 -20.49 15.24 -40.49
CA MET A 1 -19.13 14.84 -40.06
C MET A 1 -19.27 13.97 -38.82
N ASN A 2 -18.97 12.68 -38.95
CA ASN A 2 -19.21 11.67 -37.92
C ASN A 2 -18.24 11.87 -36.75
N ARG A 3 -18.79 12.32 -35.62
CA ARG A 3 -18.08 12.38 -34.34
C ARG A 3 -18.01 10.95 -33.83
N ASN A 4 -16.92 10.25 -34.16
CA ASN A 4 -16.61 8.96 -33.57
C ASN A 4 -16.58 9.12 -32.04
N LEU A 5 -17.66 8.71 -31.38
CA LEU A 5 -17.64 8.37 -29.96
C LEU A 5 -16.80 7.11 -29.86
N PHE A 6 -15.49 7.28 -29.65
CA PHE A 6 -14.69 6.20 -29.12
C PHE A 6 -15.24 5.91 -27.73
N ASN A 7 -15.94 4.79 -27.59
CA ASN A 7 -16.17 4.14 -26.31
C ASN A 7 -14.82 3.72 -25.74
N THR A 8 -14.05 4.67 -25.21
CA THR A 8 -13.06 4.34 -24.20
C THR A 8 -13.87 4.15 -22.93
N ASP A 9 -14.09 2.90 -22.54
CA ASP A 9 -14.26 2.57 -21.12
C ASP A 9 -13.10 3.25 -20.40
N GLU A 10 -13.31 4.47 -19.92
CA GLU A 10 -12.37 5.08 -19.01
C GLU A 10 -12.33 4.10 -17.84
N ILE A 11 -11.22 3.39 -17.67
CA ILE A 11 -10.99 2.56 -16.50
C ILE A 11 -10.90 3.56 -15.35
N VAL A 12 -12.07 3.96 -14.83
CA VAL A 12 -12.20 4.91 -13.75
C VAL A 12 -11.68 4.19 -12.52
N ARG A 13 -10.41 4.43 -12.24
CA ARG A 13 -9.75 4.08 -10.98
C ARG A 13 -10.69 4.33 -9.80
N LYS A 14 -10.91 3.29 -9.00
CA LYS A 14 -11.71 3.40 -7.78
C LYS A 14 -11.08 4.44 -6.84
N SER A 15 -11.88 5.37 -6.34
CA SER A 15 -11.40 6.37 -5.37
C SER A 15 -10.74 5.69 -4.17
N GLY A 16 -9.56 6.17 -3.78
CA GLY A 16 -8.79 5.59 -2.67
C GLY A 16 -8.02 4.32 -3.00
N SER A 17 -7.99 3.88 -4.27
CA SER A 17 -7.11 2.80 -4.69
C SER A 17 -5.63 3.20 -4.55
N HIS A 18 -4.80 2.21 -4.21
CA HIS A 18 -3.36 2.37 -4.15
C HIS A 18 -2.72 1.94 -5.47
N LEU A 19 -1.59 2.57 -5.83
CA LEU A 19 -0.84 2.22 -7.02
C LEU A 19 -0.40 0.74 -6.97
N THR A 20 -0.86 -0.01 -7.95
CA THR A 20 -0.41 -1.36 -8.29
C THR A 20 1.03 -1.35 -8.80
N LEU A 21 1.66 -2.53 -8.86
CA LEU A 21 3.02 -2.65 -9.38
C LEU A 21 3.11 -2.26 -10.86
N ALA A 22 2.07 -2.57 -11.64
CA ALA A 22 1.99 -2.21 -13.06
C ALA A 22 1.93 -0.69 -13.25
N GLU A 23 1.07 0.01 -12.50
CA GLU A 23 0.99 1.49 -12.55
C GLU A 23 2.32 2.14 -12.14
N ARG A 24 3.03 1.58 -11.15
CA ARG A 24 4.37 2.06 -10.78
C ARG A 24 5.40 1.81 -11.87
N GLY A 25 5.31 0.67 -12.56
CA GLY A 25 6.14 0.37 -13.74
C GLY A 25 5.89 1.37 -14.87
N MET A 26 4.63 1.74 -15.10
CA MET A 26 4.25 2.78 -16.05
C MET A 26 4.84 4.13 -15.64
N ILE A 27 4.70 4.56 -14.38
CA ILE A 27 5.36 5.77 -13.85
C ILE A 27 6.87 5.73 -14.11
N GLN A 28 7.52 4.58 -13.91
CA GLN A 28 8.96 4.44 -14.14
C GLN A 28 9.34 4.62 -15.62
N ALA A 29 8.58 4.04 -16.56
CA ALA A 29 8.82 4.19 -17.99
C ALA A 29 8.63 5.64 -18.44
N LEU A 30 7.47 6.23 -18.12
CA LEU A 30 7.11 7.59 -18.50
C LEU A 30 8.04 8.65 -17.88
N HIS A 31 8.54 8.42 -16.66
CA HIS A 31 9.53 9.30 -16.04
C HIS A 31 10.90 9.22 -16.72
N LYS A 32 11.30 8.06 -17.23
CA LYS A 32 12.55 7.92 -18.00
C LYS A 32 12.47 8.61 -19.37
N GLU A 33 11.27 8.67 -19.95
CA GLU A 33 10.98 9.43 -21.17
C GLU A 33 11.02 10.96 -20.94
N GLY A 34 11.14 11.43 -19.69
CA GLY A 34 11.23 12.85 -19.37
C GLY A 34 9.89 13.58 -19.34
N MET A 35 8.78 12.85 -19.27
CA MET A 35 7.45 13.48 -19.19
C MET A 35 7.24 14.24 -17.88
N SER A 36 6.45 15.31 -17.97
CA SER A 36 6.04 16.06 -16.78
C SER A 36 5.18 15.22 -15.85
N LEU A 37 5.20 15.55 -14.54
CA LEU A 37 4.38 14.87 -13.53
C LEU A 37 2.89 14.85 -13.87
N ARG A 38 2.39 15.91 -14.52
CA ARG A 38 0.99 16.01 -14.97
C ARG A 38 0.71 15.09 -16.16
N GLY A 39 1.65 14.98 -17.10
CA GLY A 39 1.54 14.05 -18.23
C GLY A 39 1.53 12.59 -17.77
N ILE A 40 2.45 12.23 -16.87
CA ILE A 40 2.50 10.90 -16.25
C ILE A 40 1.18 10.59 -15.54
N ALA A 41 0.67 11.55 -14.76
CA ALA A 41 -0.58 11.39 -14.04
C ALA A 41 -1.78 11.17 -14.97
N LYS A 42 -1.84 11.88 -16.10
CA LYS A 42 -2.89 11.69 -17.12
C LYS A 42 -2.85 10.28 -17.72
N ASN A 43 -1.66 9.78 -18.05
CA ASN A 43 -1.49 8.45 -18.65
C ASN A 43 -1.78 7.31 -17.67
N VAL A 44 -1.33 7.44 -16.42
CA VAL A 44 -1.59 6.45 -15.36
C VAL A 44 -3.01 6.58 -14.81
N GLY A 45 -3.70 7.68 -15.14
CA GLY A 45 -4.98 8.06 -14.56
C GLY A 45 -4.88 8.60 -13.13
N CYS A 46 -3.70 8.72 -12.50
CA CYS A 46 -3.56 9.16 -11.10
C CYS A 46 -3.55 10.70 -10.92
N THR A 47 -3.44 11.21 -9.68
CA THR A 47 -3.18 12.66 -9.46
C THR A 47 -1.69 12.96 -9.59
N HIS A 48 -1.32 14.15 -10.08
CA HIS A 48 0.11 14.55 -10.20
C HIS A 48 0.85 14.51 -8.85
N THR A 49 0.14 14.80 -7.74
CA THR A 49 0.68 14.67 -6.38
C THR A 49 1.03 13.23 -6.03
N THR A 50 0.24 12.26 -6.50
CA THR A 50 0.51 10.83 -6.29
C THR A 50 1.81 10.42 -6.98
N VAL A 51 2.02 10.88 -8.22
CA VAL A 51 3.28 10.67 -8.95
C VAL A 51 4.46 11.30 -8.21
N TYR A 52 4.32 12.55 -7.75
CA TYR A 52 5.35 13.24 -6.99
C TYR A 52 5.80 12.45 -5.75
N TYR A 53 4.84 12.03 -4.91
CA TYR A 53 5.17 11.27 -3.70
C TYR A 53 5.70 9.88 -4.02
N GLU A 54 5.28 9.28 -5.12
CA GLU A 54 5.81 7.99 -5.55
C GLU A 54 7.28 8.09 -5.94
N LEU A 55 7.65 9.09 -6.75
CA LEU A 55 9.04 9.37 -7.11
C LEU A 55 9.87 9.69 -5.86
N LYS A 56 9.36 10.53 -4.95
CA LYS A 56 10.05 10.85 -3.69
C LYS A 56 10.30 9.63 -2.81
N ARG A 57 9.38 8.66 -2.79
CA ARG A 57 9.55 7.40 -2.03
C ARG A 57 10.51 6.43 -2.71
N GLY A 58 10.46 6.34 -4.04
CA GLY A 58 11.25 5.37 -4.82
C GLY A 58 12.63 5.86 -5.22
N THR A 59 12.94 7.15 -5.07
CA THR A 59 14.25 7.73 -5.37
C THR A 59 15.05 7.93 -4.09
N PRO A 60 16.15 7.19 -3.87
CA PRO A 60 17.02 7.45 -2.73
C PRO A 60 17.73 8.81 -2.83
N PRO A 61 18.00 9.45 -1.69
CA PRO A 61 18.88 10.61 -1.67
C PRO A 61 20.26 10.21 -2.22
N HIS A 62 20.81 11.10 -3.03
CA HIS A 62 22.14 10.95 -3.60
C HIS A 62 23.17 11.03 -2.46
N LYS A 63 23.90 9.93 -2.19
CA LYS A 63 24.76 9.83 -1.00
C LYS A 63 26.11 10.55 -1.17
N SER A 64 26.58 10.77 -2.39
CA SER A 64 27.89 11.37 -2.67
C SER A 64 27.97 11.86 -4.11
N ASN A 65 28.71 12.95 -4.38
CA ASN A 65 28.98 13.42 -5.76
C ASN A 65 29.78 12.43 -6.62
N ARG A 66 30.36 11.39 -6.00
CA ARG A 66 31.00 10.27 -6.68
C ARG A 66 30.08 9.05 -6.57
N GLY A 67 29.55 8.56 -7.68
CA GLY A 67 28.68 7.39 -7.71
C GLY A 67 27.62 7.42 -8.80
N ARG A 68 26.80 6.36 -8.87
CA ARG A 68 25.68 6.27 -9.81
C ARG A 68 24.55 7.19 -9.38
N ILE A 69 24.09 8.05 -10.30
CA ILE A 69 22.91 8.88 -10.10
C ILE A 69 21.73 7.98 -9.71
N THR A 70 21.08 8.32 -8.60
CA THR A 70 19.99 7.56 -8.04
C THR A 70 18.70 7.80 -8.84
N GLY A 71 18.31 6.84 -9.67
CA GLY A 71 17.05 6.88 -10.40
C GLY A 71 15.88 6.28 -9.62
N TYR A 72 14.67 6.73 -9.94
CA TYR A 72 13.44 6.09 -9.47
C TYR A 72 13.35 4.64 -9.97
N THR A 73 12.90 3.74 -9.10
CA THR A 73 12.61 2.34 -9.44
C THR A 73 11.29 1.89 -8.82
N ALA A 74 10.40 1.29 -9.62
CA ALA A 74 9.07 0.84 -9.17
C ALA A 74 9.15 -0.18 -8.02
N LYS A 75 10.07 -1.15 -8.11
CA LYS A 75 10.32 -2.15 -7.05
C LYS A 75 10.62 -1.49 -5.71
N ARG A 76 11.50 -0.48 -5.72
CA ARG A 76 11.88 0.26 -4.51
C ARG A 76 10.72 1.09 -3.95
N GLY A 77 9.95 1.75 -4.82
CA GLY A 77 8.74 2.44 -4.41
C GLY A 77 7.75 1.50 -3.72
N GLN A 78 7.59 0.29 -4.25
CA GLN A 78 6.71 -0.75 -3.69
C GLN A 78 7.21 -1.23 -2.32
N GLU A 79 8.50 -1.53 -2.19
CA GLU A 79 9.13 -1.92 -0.91
C GLU A 79 8.95 -0.83 0.15
N ALA A 80 9.23 0.43 -0.18
CA ALA A 80 9.03 1.55 0.73
C ALA A 80 7.56 1.71 1.16
N TYR A 81 6.62 1.56 0.21
CA TYR A 81 5.20 1.62 0.50
C TYR A 81 4.75 0.47 1.43
N THR A 82 5.17 -0.77 1.17
CA THR A 82 4.81 -1.93 2.00
C THR A 82 5.40 -1.83 3.41
N ALA A 83 6.63 -1.36 3.56
CA ALA A 83 7.24 -1.10 4.87
C ALA A 83 6.48 -0.02 5.65
N ASN A 84 6.13 1.10 5.00
CA ASN A 84 5.30 2.14 5.61
C ASN A 84 3.92 1.60 6.01
N ARG A 85 3.31 0.77 5.16
CA ARG A 85 1.99 0.21 5.44
C ARG A 85 2.02 -0.74 6.63
N LYS A 86 3.07 -1.55 6.79
CA LYS A 86 3.28 -2.39 7.97
C LYS A 86 3.35 -1.54 9.25
N ARG A 87 4.11 -0.45 9.24
CA ARG A 87 4.25 0.47 10.38
C ARG A 87 3.00 1.29 10.70
N SER A 88 2.18 1.58 9.69
CA SER A 88 0.95 2.37 9.88
C SER A 88 -0.17 1.62 10.63
N LYS A 89 -0.03 0.30 10.81
CA LYS A 89 -1.01 -0.49 11.55
C LYS A 89 -0.84 -0.20 13.04
N ARG A 90 -1.96 -0.06 13.74
CA ARG A 90 -1.94 0.04 15.21
C ARG A 90 -1.35 -1.27 15.76
N PRO A 91 -0.38 -1.21 16.69
CA PRO A 91 0.13 -2.42 17.34
C PRO A 91 -1.02 -3.15 18.04
N CYS A 92 -1.02 -4.47 18.00
CA CYS A 92 -2.05 -5.26 18.66
C CYS A 92 -1.91 -5.05 20.17
N LYS A 93 -3.03 -4.88 20.89
CA LYS A 93 -2.99 -4.79 22.36
C LYS A 93 -2.41 -6.06 22.98
N LEU A 94 -2.58 -7.20 22.31
CA LEU A 94 -2.09 -8.51 22.73
C LEU A 94 -0.55 -8.62 22.69
N ASP A 95 0.12 -7.76 21.92
CA ASP A 95 1.59 -7.74 21.85
C ASP A 95 2.22 -7.05 23.08
N ARG A 96 1.41 -6.51 24.00
CA ARG A 96 1.88 -5.93 25.26
C ARG A 96 2.15 -7.02 26.29
N ASP A 97 3.21 -6.85 27.07
CA ASP A 97 3.59 -7.78 28.14
C ASP A 97 2.48 -7.97 29.19
N ASP A 98 1.69 -6.92 29.44
CA ASP A 98 0.53 -6.94 30.35
C ASP A 98 -0.56 -7.95 29.96
N CYS A 99 -0.61 -8.37 28.68
CA CYS A 99 -1.58 -9.34 28.18
C CYS A 99 -1.12 -10.80 28.33
N LYS A 100 0.15 -11.05 28.69
CA LYS A 100 0.68 -12.41 28.88
C LYS A 100 -0.12 -13.25 29.91
N PRO A 101 -0.44 -12.73 31.11
CA PRO A 101 -1.23 -13.49 32.09
C PRO A 101 -2.62 -13.84 31.55
N PHE A 102 -3.25 -12.91 30.83
CA PHE A 102 -4.56 -13.14 30.21
C PHE A 102 -4.51 -14.21 29.12
N ILE A 103 -3.48 -14.18 28.26
CA ILE A 103 -3.28 -15.19 27.21
C ILE A 103 -3.04 -16.57 27.84
N GLN A 104 -2.23 -16.67 28.89
CA GLN A 104 -1.99 -17.91 29.60
C GLN A 104 -3.27 -18.46 30.22
N TRP A 105 -4.01 -17.61 30.93
CA TRP A 105 -5.31 -17.95 31.51
C TRP A 105 -6.31 -18.45 30.45
N MET A 106 -6.40 -17.77 29.31
CA MET A 106 -7.27 -18.17 28.21
C MET A 106 -6.85 -19.53 27.62
N CYS A 107 -5.55 -19.75 27.41
CA CYS A 107 -5.02 -21.02 26.92
C CYS A 107 -5.36 -22.18 27.85
N GLU A 108 -5.28 -21.98 29.17
CA GLU A 108 -5.66 -22.99 30.15
C GLU A 108 -7.16 -23.33 30.08
N ARG A 109 -8.02 -22.32 29.94
CA ARG A 109 -9.48 -22.52 29.81
C ARG A 109 -9.84 -23.30 28.55
N ILE A 110 -9.23 -22.96 27.41
CA ILE A 110 -9.46 -23.69 26.15
C ILE A 110 -9.04 -25.15 26.29
N ARG A 111 -7.89 -25.42 26.91
CA ARG A 111 -7.37 -26.79 27.09
C ARG A 111 -8.19 -27.63 28.07
N LYS A 112 -8.57 -27.05 29.22
CA LYS A 112 -9.28 -27.76 30.29
C LYS A 112 -10.78 -27.92 30.00
N GLU A 113 -11.41 -26.90 29.43
CA GLU A 113 -12.87 -26.83 29.28
C GLU A 113 -13.36 -27.04 27.84
N ARG A 114 -12.45 -27.38 26.91
CA ARG A 114 -12.71 -27.50 25.45
C ARG A 114 -13.51 -26.31 24.91
N TRP A 115 -13.21 -25.13 25.44
CA TRP A 115 -13.96 -23.91 25.19
C TRP A 115 -13.82 -23.48 23.74
N SER A 116 -14.95 -23.22 23.07
CA SER A 116 -14.94 -22.72 21.69
C SER A 116 -14.95 -21.19 21.69
N ILE A 117 -13.98 -20.59 21.00
CA ILE A 117 -13.75 -19.14 20.98
C ILE A 117 -14.92 -18.35 20.37
N ASN A 118 -15.70 -19.00 19.50
CA ASN A 118 -16.78 -18.38 18.74
C ASN A 118 -18.18 -18.76 19.25
N GLU A 119 -18.31 -19.36 20.44
CA GLU A 119 -19.64 -19.71 20.98
C GLU A 119 -20.40 -18.44 21.39
N HIS A 120 -21.20 -17.91 20.46
CA HIS A 120 -22.31 -17.04 20.82
C HIS A 120 -23.40 -17.87 21.52
N LYS A 121 -23.20 -18.19 22.80
CA LYS A 121 -24.30 -18.67 23.62
C LYS A 121 -25.28 -17.52 23.79
N LYS A 122 -26.35 -17.52 22.97
CA LYS A 122 -27.57 -16.77 23.28
C LYS A 122 -28.01 -17.24 24.65
N THR A 123 -27.79 -16.42 25.66
CA THR A 123 -28.39 -16.57 26.98
C THR A 123 -29.90 -16.59 26.76
N ARG A 124 -30.51 -17.77 26.86
CA ARG A 124 -31.96 -17.89 26.98
C ARG A 124 -32.30 -17.29 28.34
N ARG A 125 -33.03 -16.18 28.31
CA ARG A 125 -33.77 -15.66 29.46
C ARG A 125 -34.81 -16.68 29.89
#